data_AF-V5WCV9-F1
#
_entry.id   AF-V5WCV9-F1
#
_cell.length_a   1.000
_cell.length_b   1.000
_cell.length_c   1.000
_cell.angle_alpha   90.00
_cell.angle_beta   90.00
_cell.angle_gamma   90.00
#
_symmetry.space_group_name_H-M   'P 1'
#
loop_
_entity.id
_entity.type
_entity.pdbx_description
1 polymer ?
#
loop_
_entity_poly.entity_id
_entity_poly.type
_entity_poly.pdbx_seq_one_letter_code
_entity_poly.pdbx_strand_id
1 'polypeptide(L)'
;MSKTGKEKIFCANCANCKLVVDNRGDHKRLRVRCTAGKWRKQQGGEKIYKYFTVSRREREYCEAYLPMGDPEEFIRDLKHSLPGQDEQYDPESFEVF
;
A
#
# COMPACT_ATOMS: atom_id res chain seq x y z
N MET A 1 17.60 -4.22 -25.97
CA MET A 1 17.50 -5.36 -25.04
C MET A 1 16.12 -5.33 -24.42
N SER A 2 15.14 -6.00 -25.03
CA SER A 2 13.75 -5.94 -24.58
C SER A 2 13.54 -7.00 -23.49
N LYS A 3 13.46 -6.59 -22.23
CA LYS A 3 13.03 -7.49 -21.15
C LYS A 3 11.55 -7.81 -21.36
N THR A 4 11.26 -8.96 -21.94
CA THR A 4 9.91 -9.56 -21.95
C THR A 4 9.60 -10.15 -20.58
N GLY A 5 9.46 -9.30 -19.57
CA GLY A 5 8.78 -9.63 -18.33
C GLY A 5 7.42 -8.95 -18.37
N LYS A 6 6.33 -9.67 -18.08
CA LYS A 6 5.04 -9.02 -17.83
C LYS A 6 5.28 -7.88 -16.82
N GLU A 7 4.96 -6.64 -17.20
CA GLU A 7 5.14 -5.48 -16.33
C GLU A 7 4.38 -5.74 -15.03
N LYS A 8 5.10 -5.84 -13.92
CA LYS A 8 4.50 -6.09 -12.62
C LYS A 8 3.84 -4.81 -12.17
N ILE A 9 2.60 -4.90 -11.71
CA ILE A 9 1.92 -3.76 -11.11
C ILE A 9 2.14 -3.78 -9.60
N PHE A 10 2.36 -2.60 -9.03
CA PHE A 10 2.58 -2.44 -7.61
C PHE A 10 1.39 -1.75 -6.99
N CYS A 11 0.81 -2.40 -5.98
CA CYS A 11 -0.35 -1.84 -5.30
C CYS A 11 -0.09 -0.47 -4.69
N ALA A 12 1.14 -0.19 -4.25
CA ALA A 12 1.49 1.10 -3.69
C ALA A 12 1.41 2.23 -4.73
N ASN A 13 1.67 1.93 -6.02
CA ASN A 13 1.59 2.88 -7.12
C ASN A 13 0.15 3.01 -7.70
N CYS A 14 -0.86 2.41 -7.05
CA CYS A 14 -2.22 2.45 -7.55
C CYS A 14 -3.04 3.56 -6.86
N ALA A 15 -3.69 4.42 -7.63
CA ALA A 15 -4.56 5.48 -7.11
C ALA A 15 -5.73 4.96 -6.26
N ASN A 16 -6.16 3.71 -6.47
CA ASN A 16 -7.19 3.07 -5.65
C ASN A 16 -6.65 2.46 -4.35
N CYS A 17 -5.34 2.40 -4.14
CA CYS A 17 -4.75 1.89 -2.91
C CYS A 17 -4.36 3.07 -2.03
N LYS A 18 -5.12 3.30 -0.96
CA LYS A 18 -5.02 4.49 -0.12
C LYS A 18 -4.45 4.16 1.25
N LEU A 19 -3.52 5.00 1.71
CA LEU A 19 -3.08 5.03 3.09
C LEU A 19 -4.27 5.43 3.99
N VAL A 20 -4.44 4.72 5.09
CA VAL A 20 -5.47 4.95 6.09
C VAL A 20 -4.88 4.76 7.48
N VAL A 21 -5.43 5.48 8.44
CA VAL A 21 -5.07 5.32 9.85
C VAL A 21 -5.97 4.24 10.46
N ASP A 22 -5.35 3.26 11.08
CA ASP A 22 -6.04 2.30 11.93
C ASP A 22 -5.98 2.77 13.37
N ASN A 23 -7.14 3.15 13.89
CA ASN A 23 -7.34 3.65 15.25
C ASN A 23 -7.82 2.55 16.21
N ARG A 24 -7.72 1.27 15.81
CA ARG A 24 -8.10 0.13 16.67
C ARG A 24 -6.98 -0.15 17.67
N GLY A 25 -6.96 0.59 18.77
CA GLY A 25 -6.04 0.42 19.89
C GLY A 25 -5.56 1.74 20.47
N ASP A 26 -4.61 1.66 21.39
CA ASP A 26 -4.08 2.83 22.12
C ASP A 26 -3.13 3.69 21.27
N HIS A 27 -2.64 3.14 20.16
CA HIS A 27 -1.76 3.82 19.22
C HIS A 27 -2.34 3.82 17.81
N LYS A 28 -2.10 4.91 17.08
CA LYS A 28 -2.42 5.01 15.65
C LYS A 28 -1.43 4.19 14.84
N ARG A 29 -1.90 3.46 13.84
CA ARG A 29 -1.04 2.70 12.93
C ARG A 29 -1.38 2.98 11.49
N LEU A 30 -0.36 3.09 10.64
CA LEU A 30 -0.55 3.30 9.22
C LEU A 30 -0.85 1.98 8.49
N ARG A 31 -1.90 2.02 7.68
CA ARG A 31 -2.42 0.89 6.92
C ARG A 31 -2.72 1.29 5.50
N VAL A 32 -2.82 0.33 4.60
CA VAL A 32 -3.28 0.59 3.22
C VAL A 32 -4.49 -0.28 2.94
N ARG A 33 -5.48 0.33 2.28
CA ARG A 33 -6.69 -0.34 1.80
C ARG A 33 -6.87 -0.11 0.30
N CYS A 34 -7.72 -0.93 -0.34
CA CYS A 34 -8.08 -0.73 -1.74
C CYS A 34 -9.53 -0.24 -1.84
N THR A 35 -9.73 1.02 -2.21
CA THR A 35 -11.06 1.64 -2.35
C THR A 35 -11.88 1.00 -3.47
N ALA A 36 -11.24 0.37 -4.46
CA ALA A 36 -11.89 -0.45 -5.48
C ALA A 36 -12.32 -1.86 -4.99
N GLY A 37 -12.15 -2.17 -3.70
CA GLY A 37 -12.66 -3.40 -3.07
C GLY A 37 -11.98 -4.70 -3.53
N LYS A 38 -10.78 -4.60 -4.12
CA LYS A 38 -10.03 -5.75 -4.66
C LYS A 38 -9.33 -6.59 -3.59
N TRP A 39 -9.23 -6.10 -2.36
CA TRP A 39 -8.56 -6.79 -1.27
C TRP A 39 -9.62 -7.34 -0.33
N ARG A 40 -9.84 -8.65 -0.39
CA ARG A 40 -10.86 -9.34 0.41
C ARG A 40 -10.22 -10.48 1.19
N LYS A 41 -10.70 -10.72 2.41
CA LYS A 41 -10.32 -11.90 3.19
C LYS A 41 -11.15 -13.10 2.72
N GLN A 42 -10.64 -14.32 2.96
CA GLN A 42 -11.38 -15.55 2.65
C GLN A 42 -12.71 -15.64 3.41
N GLN A 43 -12.72 -15.23 4.68
CA GLN A 43 -13.92 -15.21 5.53
C GLN A 43 -14.83 -13.97 5.32
N GLY A 44 -14.61 -13.21 4.25
CA GLY A 44 -15.33 -11.97 3.99
C GLY A 44 -14.72 -10.73 4.66
N GLY A 45 -15.20 -9.57 4.22
CA GLY A 45 -14.68 -8.26 4.63
C GLY A 45 -13.42 -7.81 3.88
N GLU A 46 -13.09 -6.53 4.06
CA GLU A 46 -11.93 -5.90 3.44
C GLU A 46 -10.63 -6.39 4.08
N LYS A 47 -9.65 -6.70 3.24
CA LYS A 47 -8.28 -6.95 3.67
C LYS A 47 -7.49 -5.65 3.60
N ILE A 48 -6.90 -5.28 4.73
CA ILE A 48 -6.07 -4.09 4.90
C ILE A 48 -4.65 -4.57 5.24
N TYR A 49 -3.62 -3.91 4.70
CA TYR A 49 -2.22 -4.28 4.91
C TYR A 49 -1.48 -3.23 5.73
N LYS A 50 -0.37 -3.63 6.38
CA LYS A 50 0.56 -2.70 7.03
C LYS A 50 1.23 -1.81 5.99
N TYR A 51 1.52 -0.56 6.34
CA TYR A 51 2.05 0.42 5.39
C TYR A 51 3.36 -0.05 4.72
N PHE A 52 4.34 -0.50 5.51
CA PHE A 52 5.62 -0.99 4.98
C PHE A 52 5.51 -2.22 4.07
N THR A 53 4.40 -2.98 4.15
CA THR A 53 4.20 -4.20 3.35
C THR A 53 3.81 -3.88 1.90
N VAL A 54 3.17 -2.73 1.64
CA VAL A 54 2.59 -2.46 0.32
C VAL A 54 3.65 -2.24 -0.77
N SER A 55 4.83 -1.74 -0.41
CA SER A 55 5.95 -1.49 -1.35
C SER A 55 6.56 -2.77 -1.93
N ARG A 56 6.31 -3.92 -1.28
CA ARG A 56 6.77 -5.24 -1.73
C ARG A 56 5.65 -6.03 -2.41
N ARG A 57 4.43 -5.48 -2.47
CA ARG A 57 3.27 -6.19 -3.00
C ARG A 57 3.13 -5.97 -4.50
N GLU A 58 3.64 -6.94 -5.23
CA GLU A 58 3.49 -7.08 -6.67
C GLU A 58 2.24 -7.90 -7.02
N ARG A 59 1.60 -7.57 -8.14
CA ARG A 59 0.58 -8.41 -8.77
C ARG A 59 0.82 -8.46 -10.27
N GLU A 60 0.39 -9.56 -10.90
CA GLU A 60 0.42 -9.66 -12.36
C GLU A 60 -0.68 -8.82 -13.02
N TYR A 61 -1.83 -8.68 -12.36
CA TYR A 61 -2.98 -8.00 -12.93
C TYR A 61 -3.95 -7.50 -11.86
N CYS A 62 -4.60 -6.37 -12.18
CA CYS A 62 -5.74 -5.84 -11.46
C CYS A 62 -6.54 -4.92 -12.40
N GLU A 63 -7.80 -5.25 -12.65
CA GLU A 63 -8.69 -4.47 -13.53
C GLU A 63 -8.94 -3.02 -13.06
N ALA A 64 -8.78 -2.75 -11.77
CA ALA A 64 -8.93 -1.43 -11.17
C ALA A 64 -7.58 -0.75 -10.91
N TYR A 65 -6.51 -1.16 -11.59
CA TYR A 65 -5.21 -0.53 -11.43
C TYR A 65 -5.17 0.80 -12.17
N LEU A 66 -4.86 1.88 -11.44
CA LEU A 66 -4.61 3.21 -12.00
C LEU A 66 -3.24 3.67 -11.51
N PRO A 67 -2.18 3.63 -12.33
CA PRO A 67 -0.84 4.04 -11.91
C PRO A 67 -0.80 5.54 -11.57
N MET A 68 -0.04 5.92 -10.53
CA MET A 68 0.16 7.32 -10.11
C MET A 68 1.50 7.91 -10.58
N GLY A 69 2.21 7.20 -11.46
CA GLY A 69 3.53 7.55 -11.95
C GLY A 69 4.25 6.32 -12.48
N ASP A 70 5.55 6.47 -12.76
CA ASP A 70 6.41 5.34 -13.13
C ASP A 70 6.50 4.34 -11.97
N PRO A 71 6.09 3.07 -12.16
CA PRO A 71 6.07 2.10 -11.07
C PRO A 71 7.44 1.78 -10.50
N GLU A 72 8.52 1.80 -11.30
CA GLU A 72 9.85 1.42 -10.83
C GLU A 72 10.44 2.52 -9.94
N GLU A 73 10.39 3.76 -10.41
CA GLU A 73 10.84 4.94 -9.66
C GLU A 73 10.02 5.13 -8.38
N PHE A 74 8.68 5.11 -8.48
CA PHE A 74 7.80 5.28 -7.33
C PHE A 74 8.09 4.25 -6.24
N ILE A 75 8.26 2.98 -6.62
CA ILE A 75 8.47 1.91 -5.64
C ILE A 75 9.88 1.92 -5.06
N ARG A 76 10.89 2.30 -5.85
CA ARG A 76 12.24 2.50 -5.34
C ARG A 76 12.22 3.56 -4.24
N ASP A 77 11.68 4.73 -4.53
CA ASP A 77 11.68 5.85 -3.60
C ASP A 77 10.84 5.55 -2.36
N LEU A 78 9.68 4.90 -2.55
CA LEU A 78 8.84 4.46 -1.46
C LEU A 78 9.55 3.44 -0.55
N LYS A 79 10.34 2.51 -1.09
CA LYS A 79 11.11 1.55 -0.27
C LYS A 79 12.20 2.25 0.55
N HIS A 80 12.74 3.36 0.08
CA HIS A 80 13.71 4.17 0.82
C HIS A 80 13.04 5.02 1.90
N SER A 81 11.81 5.51 1.68
CA SER A 81 11.11 6.38 2.61
C SER A 81 10.30 5.63 3.67
N LEU A 82 9.88 4.38 3.40
CA LEU A 82 9.05 3.62 4.32
C LEU A 82 9.85 3.07 5.50
N PRO A 83 9.24 3.01 6.69
CA PRO A 83 9.84 2.32 7.83
C PRO A 83 10.00 0.82 7.53
N GLY A 84 11.04 0.21 8.10
CA GLY A 84 11.29 -1.23 7.96
C GLY A 84 10.31 -2.12 8.73
N GLN A 85 9.44 -1.53 9.56
CA GLN A 85 8.57 -2.23 10.51
C GLN A 85 7.21 -1.54 10.68
N ASP A 86 6.35 -2.16 11.48
CA ASP A 86 5.03 -1.61 11.82
C ASP A 86 5.17 -0.53 12.90
N GLU A 87 5.13 0.74 12.50
CA GLU A 87 5.23 1.86 13.43
C GLU A 87 3.92 2.09 14.20
N GLN A 88 4.09 2.51 15.45
CA GLN A 88 3.01 2.94 16.34
C GLN A 88 3.20 4.42 16.58
N TYR A 89 2.18 5.21 16.26
CA TYR A 89 2.21 6.65 16.43
C TYR A 89 1.31 7.04 17.60
N ASP A 90 1.78 8.00 18.38
CA ASP A 90 0.99 8.56 19.47
C ASP A 90 -0.19 9.35 18.86
N PRO A 91 -1.42 9.15 19.35
CA PRO A 91 -2.57 9.96 18.94
C PRO A 91 -2.33 11.48 18.98
N GLU A 92 -1.56 11.96 19.95
CA GLU A 92 -1.27 13.39 20.18
C GLU A 92 -0.21 13.96 19.24
N SER A 93 0.74 13.13 18.77
CA SER A 93 1.82 13.58 17.85
C SER A 93 1.50 13.31 16.37
N PHE A 94 0.39 12.63 16.08
CA PHE A 94 0.03 12.25 14.73
C PHE A 94 -0.82 13.33 14.04
N GLU A 95 -0.15 14.31 13.44
CA GLU A 95 -0.74 15.22 12.46
C GLU A 95 -0.90 14.47 11.12
N VAL A 96 -2.12 14.41 10.59
CA VAL A 96 -2.41 13.71 9.34
C VAL A 96 -2.10 14.64 8.16
N PHE A 97 -1.19 14.20 7.28
CA PHE A 97 -0.87 14.84 5.99
C PHE A 97 -2.09 14.93 5.06
#